data_AF-A0A2J6X1T6-F1
#
_entry.id   AF-A0A2J6X1T6-F1
#
_cell.length_a   1.000
_cell.length_b   1.000
_cell.length_c   1.000
_cell.angle_alpha   90.00
_cell.angle_beta   90.00
_cell.angle_gamma   90.00
#
_symmetry.space_group_name_H-M   'P 1'
#
loop_
_entity.id
_entity.type
_entity.pdbx_description
1 polymer ?
#
loop_
_entity_poly.entity_id
_entity_poly.type
_entity_poly.pdbx_seq_one_letter_code
_entity_poly.pdbx_strand_id
1 'polypeptide(L)'
;AADRGVVEVVWAVDNGQVRIPSADTEVTIIDRDGGERRQAAPGGILTLNVGPSPIYLVYQPGTASVQPPSQPSTGSGFVPSNGAFADDAMRNVWQRTDQPVAGGAPGLRPRSWIWGPQPISGAMREPYAQSPGGSRLVQYFDKSRMEINNPNAPRDQWYVTNGLLVVEMLTGRIQLGDTQFEDRTPATEAVAGDPASVNPNAPTYATLRSVAFPVNSARASDRNGQVVTAFLNRDGTVVDRPDLARYDVRIGSYEATLGHNIPQVFLDYFAQQGVVLENGRYVTRQIIDWIFVMGLPISEPYWTRVKVGGVEKDVLMQAFERRVLTYTPDNDPNWRVEMGNVGQHYVRWRYGP
;
A
#
# COMPACT_ATOMS: atom_id res chain seq x y z
N ALA A 1 8.35 -26.67 -5.08
CA ALA A 1 8.94 -25.37 -4.70
C ALA A 1 7.91 -24.22 -4.69
N ALA A 2 6.66 -24.43 -5.16
CA ALA A 2 5.64 -23.37 -5.25
C ALA A 2 4.89 -23.06 -3.93
N ASP A 3 5.09 -23.83 -2.85
CA ASP A 3 4.27 -23.69 -1.63
C ASP A 3 4.86 -22.75 -0.55
N ARG A 4 6.00 -22.10 -0.82
CA ARG A 4 6.67 -21.21 0.15
C ARG A 4 7.32 -20.03 -0.56
N GLY A 5 6.60 -18.93 -0.66
CA GLY A 5 7.14 -17.69 -1.23
C GLY A 5 6.31 -16.48 -0.81
N VAL A 6 7.02 -15.41 -0.47
CA VAL A 6 6.49 -14.05 -0.34
C VAL A 6 6.27 -13.49 -1.73
N VAL A 7 5.25 -12.66 -1.89
CA VAL A 7 5.08 -11.86 -3.11
C VAL A 7 5.42 -10.40 -2.86
N GLU A 8 6.62 -10.01 -3.30
CA GLU A 8 7.06 -8.62 -3.36
C GLU A 8 6.74 -8.05 -4.74
N VAL A 9 6.06 -6.91 -4.77
CA VAL A 9 5.79 -6.16 -6.00
C VAL A 9 6.84 -5.07 -6.12
N VAL A 10 7.62 -5.10 -7.20
CA VAL A 10 8.72 -4.15 -7.39
C VAL A 10 8.61 -3.44 -8.73
N TRP A 11 8.74 -2.11 -8.70
CA TRP A 11 8.71 -1.23 -9.87
C TRP A 11 9.47 0.08 -9.57
N ALA A 12 9.75 0.87 -10.60
CA ALA A 12 10.37 2.19 -10.49
C ALA A 12 9.80 3.16 -11.55
N VAL A 13 9.78 4.47 -11.28
CA VAL A 13 9.29 5.48 -12.26
C VAL A 13 10.16 5.49 -13.52
N ASP A 14 11.47 5.52 -13.27
CA ASP A 14 12.50 5.41 -14.28
C ASP A 14 13.11 4.02 -14.25
N ASN A 15 13.76 3.64 -15.34
CA ASN A 15 14.56 2.41 -15.36
C ASN A 15 15.66 2.51 -14.29
N GLY A 16 15.76 1.49 -13.46
CA GLY A 16 16.71 1.42 -12.37
C GLY A 16 17.06 -0.02 -12.03
N GLN A 17 17.85 -0.17 -10.98
CA GLN A 17 18.24 -1.48 -10.46
C GLN A 17 17.95 -1.54 -8.96
N VAL A 18 17.27 -2.60 -8.55
CA VAL A 18 16.99 -2.92 -7.15
C VAL A 18 17.81 -4.15 -6.75
N ARG A 19 18.26 -4.17 -5.50
CA ARG A 19 18.91 -5.33 -4.88
C ARG A 19 18.00 -5.82 -3.76
N ILE A 20 17.63 -7.09 -3.80
CA ILE A 20 16.63 -7.67 -2.90
C ILE A 20 17.30 -8.86 -2.21
N PRO A 21 17.39 -8.86 -0.87
CA PRO A 21 17.93 -10.00 -0.14
C PRO A 21 17.06 -11.22 -0.35
N SER A 22 17.62 -12.34 -0.79
CA SER A 22 16.91 -13.60 -1.04
C SER A 22 17.57 -14.75 -0.28
N ALA A 23 16.78 -15.55 0.43
CA ALA A 23 17.20 -16.83 0.98
C ALA A 23 17.21 -17.93 -0.09
N ASP A 24 16.42 -17.76 -1.17
CA ASP A 24 16.44 -18.65 -2.32
C ASP A 24 17.66 -18.37 -3.20
N THR A 25 18.30 -19.43 -3.71
CA THR A 25 19.39 -19.33 -4.70
C THR A 25 18.88 -18.92 -6.08
N GLU A 26 17.58 -19.10 -6.33
CA GLU A 26 16.89 -18.77 -7.55
C GLU A 26 15.47 -18.28 -7.23
N VAL A 27 15.14 -17.06 -7.65
CA VAL A 27 13.85 -16.42 -7.41
C VAL A 27 12.95 -16.57 -8.63
N THR A 28 11.68 -16.91 -8.39
CA THR A 28 10.67 -16.90 -9.43
C THR A 28 10.16 -15.47 -9.61
N ILE A 29 10.31 -14.96 -10.82
CA ILE A 29 9.84 -13.64 -11.21
C ILE A 29 8.68 -13.88 -12.13
N ILE A 30 7.51 -13.46 -11.67
CA ILE A 30 6.29 -13.48 -12.42
C ILE A 30 6.14 -12.07 -12.97
N ASP A 31 6.26 -11.93 -14.28
CA ASP A 31 5.81 -10.71 -14.91
C ASP A 31 4.28 -10.59 -14.75
N ARG A 32 3.74 -9.39 -14.92
CA ARG A 32 2.32 -9.16 -14.64
C ARG A 32 1.34 -9.93 -15.56
N ASP A 33 1.85 -10.53 -16.64
CA ASP A 33 1.06 -11.22 -17.66
C ASP A 33 1.07 -12.74 -17.36
N GLY A 34 1.62 -13.14 -16.21
CA GLY A 34 1.75 -14.52 -15.78
C GLY A 34 2.94 -15.22 -16.42
N GLY A 35 3.77 -14.51 -17.18
CA GLY A 35 5.02 -15.02 -17.71
C GLY A 35 6.00 -15.23 -16.56
N GLU A 36 6.38 -16.48 -16.36
CA GLU A 36 7.32 -16.85 -15.32
C GLU A 36 8.73 -16.93 -15.89
N ARG A 37 9.68 -16.29 -15.20
CA ARG A 37 11.11 -16.51 -15.42
C ARG A 37 11.80 -16.71 -14.09
N ARG A 38 12.88 -17.48 -14.10
CA ARG A 38 13.71 -17.66 -12.92
C ARG A 38 14.97 -16.82 -13.01
N GLN A 39 15.41 -16.29 -11.87
CA GLN A 39 16.63 -15.51 -11.80
C GLN A 39 17.45 -15.88 -10.58
N ALA A 40 18.72 -16.16 -10.81
CA ALA A 40 19.66 -16.48 -9.74
C ALA A 40 19.87 -15.28 -8.79
N ALA A 41 19.99 -15.57 -7.50
CA ALA A 41 20.34 -14.62 -6.45
C ALA A 41 21.69 -15.00 -5.81
N PRO A 42 22.82 -14.92 -6.56
CA PRO A 42 24.12 -15.34 -6.06
C PRO A 42 24.52 -14.52 -4.83
N GLY A 43 25.03 -15.19 -3.79
CA GLY A 43 25.40 -14.54 -2.54
C GLY A 43 24.21 -14.04 -1.70
N GLY A 44 23.00 -14.55 -1.95
CA GLY A 44 21.81 -14.20 -1.20
C GLY A 44 21.23 -12.82 -1.56
N ILE A 45 21.61 -12.26 -2.71
CA ILE A 45 21.08 -10.98 -3.22
C ILE A 45 20.58 -11.18 -4.65
N LEU A 46 19.28 -10.97 -4.86
CA LEU A 46 18.67 -10.85 -6.18
C LEU A 46 18.90 -9.42 -6.70
N THR A 47 19.46 -9.27 -7.89
CA THR A 47 19.66 -7.96 -8.52
C THR A 47 18.76 -7.85 -9.74
N LEU A 48 17.80 -6.92 -9.73
CA LEU A 48 16.78 -6.79 -10.76
C LEU A 48 16.86 -5.43 -11.43
N ASN A 49 16.83 -5.43 -12.75
CA ASN A 49 16.46 -4.23 -13.47
C ASN A 49 14.95 -4.05 -13.31
N VAL A 50 14.56 -2.91 -12.79
CA VAL A 50 13.17 -2.51 -12.59
C VAL A 50 12.90 -1.30 -13.44
N GLY A 51 11.66 -1.15 -13.87
CA GLY A 51 11.20 0.01 -14.62
C GLY A 51 9.76 0.29 -14.23
N PRO A 52 9.04 1.07 -15.04
CA PRO A 52 7.65 1.42 -14.77
C PRO A 52 6.74 0.20 -14.67
N SER A 53 7.18 -0.95 -15.20
CA SER A 53 6.44 -2.20 -15.13
C SER A 53 6.67 -2.97 -13.83
N PRO A 54 5.63 -3.16 -12.98
CA PRO A 54 5.73 -4.03 -11.82
C PRO A 54 6.00 -5.47 -12.22
N ILE A 55 6.88 -6.09 -11.44
CA ILE A 55 7.15 -7.51 -11.44
C ILE A 55 6.85 -8.07 -10.05
N TYR A 56 6.35 -9.30 -10.01
CA TYR A 56 6.03 -10.01 -8.79
C TYR A 56 7.14 -11.01 -8.53
N LEU A 57 7.74 -10.93 -7.35
CA LEU A 57 8.79 -11.84 -6.94
C LEU A 57 8.19 -12.86 -6.00
N VAL A 58 8.18 -14.13 -6.40
CA VAL A 58 7.85 -15.25 -5.52
C VAL A 58 9.16 -15.83 -4.99
N TYR A 59 9.46 -15.53 -3.72
CA TYR A 59 10.72 -15.93 -3.10
C TYR A 59 10.67 -15.93 -1.57
N GLN A 60 11.66 -16.51 -0.92
CA GLN A 60 11.92 -16.39 0.51
C GLN A 60 12.86 -15.19 0.75
N PRO A 61 12.44 -14.17 1.51
CA PRO A 61 13.30 -13.04 1.82
C PRO A 61 14.54 -13.47 2.59
N GLY A 62 15.69 -12.93 2.18
CA GLY A 62 16.98 -13.15 2.83
C GLY A 62 17.18 -12.20 4.01
N THR A 63 18.11 -12.53 4.90
CA THR A 63 18.47 -11.70 6.05
C THR A 63 19.57 -10.67 5.75
N ALA A 64 20.08 -10.62 4.51
CA ALA A 64 21.14 -9.69 4.13
C ALA A 64 20.61 -8.25 4.12
N SER A 65 21.34 -7.31 4.71
CA SER A 65 20.98 -5.89 4.65
C SER A 65 21.34 -5.32 3.27
N VAL A 66 20.34 -4.93 2.47
CA VAL A 66 20.58 -4.10 1.28
C VAL A 66 20.49 -2.64 1.69
N GLN A 67 21.62 -1.94 1.61
CA GLN A 67 21.67 -0.49 1.64
C GLN A 67 21.09 0.02 0.30
N PRO A 68 20.01 0.84 0.31
CA PRO A 68 19.48 1.41 -0.93
C PRO A 68 20.58 2.23 -1.63
N PRO A 69 20.60 2.30 -2.97
CA PRO A 69 21.47 3.26 -3.65
C PRO A 69 21.17 4.66 -3.11
N SER A 70 22.23 5.39 -2.76
CA SER A 70 22.16 6.77 -2.31
C SER A 70 21.48 7.63 -3.39
N GLN A 71 20.20 7.95 -3.20
CA GLN A 71 19.56 9.01 -3.96
C GLN A 71 20.22 10.35 -3.59
N PRO A 72 20.49 11.24 -4.56
CA PRO A 72 21.06 12.54 -4.26
C PRO A 72 20.16 13.31 -3.29
N SER A 73 20.77 13.81 -2.22
CA SER A 73 20.12 14.55 -1.14
C SER A 73 19.79 15.97 -1.58
N THR A 74 18.53 16.26 -1.87
CA THR A 74 18.02 17.64 -1.91
C THR A 74 16.58 17.69 -1.42
N GLY A 75 16.42 17.84 -0.11
CA GLY A 75 15.13 18.04 0.57
C GLY A 75 15.36 17.99 2.07
N SER A 76 15.45 19.14 2.72
CA SER A 76 15.75 19.24 4.15
C SER A 76 14.64 18.56 4.99
N GLY A 77 14.86 17.29 5.36
CA GLY A 77 14.02 16.57 6.33
C GLY A 77 13.88 15.06 6.12
N PHE A 78 14.08 14.51 4.92
CA PHE A 78 13.99 13.05 4.71
C PHE A 78 15.23 12.34 5.24
N VAL A 79 15.04 11.24 5.97
CA VAL A 79 16.12 10.38 6.48
C VAL A 79 16.10 9.05 5.74
N PRO A 80 17.13 8.71 4.94
CA PRO A 80 17.19 7.42 4.24
C PRO A 80 17.12 6.22 5.20
N SER A 81 16.57 5.10 4.73
CA SER A 81 16.56 3.87 5.51
C SER A 81 17.97 3.39 5.85
N ASN A 82 18.16 2.99 7.10
CA ASN A 82 19.34 2.31 7.61
C ASN A 82 19.03 0.84 8.00
N GLY A 83 17.85 0.33 7.62
CA GLY A 83 17.38 -1.01 7.98
C GLY A 83 16.93 -1.17 9.45
N ALA A 84 16.98 -0.11 10.26
CA ALA A 84 16.55 -0.15 11.66
C ALA A 84 15.12 0.38 11.83
N PHE A 85 14.39 -0.20 12.78
CA PHE A 85 13.11 0.33 13.23
C PHE A 85 13.34 1.52 14.17
N ALA A 86 12.53 2.58 14.00
CA ALA A 86 12.64 3.81 14.76
C ALA A 86 12.24 3.65 16.26
N ASP A 87 11.34 2.70 16.56
CA ASP A 87 10.93 2.30 17.91
C ASP A 87 10.55 0.80 17.89
N ASP A 88 10.76 0.09 19.00
CA ASP A 88 10.37 -1.32 19.13
C ASP A 88 8.87 -1.52 18.98
N ALA A 89 8.03 -0.54 19.31
CA ALA A 89 6.59 -0.60 19.06
C ALA A 89 6.26 -0.63 17.56
N MET A 90 6.98 0.14 16.73
CA MET A 90 6.83 0.09 15.27
C MET A 90 7.31 -1.26 14.72
N ARG A 91 8.42 -1.78 15.26
CA ARG A 91 8.87 -3.15 14.97
C ARG A 91 7.80 -4.17 15.32
N ASN A 92 7.13 -4.02 16.46
CA ASN A 92 6.07 -4.94 16.91
C ASN A 92 4.86 -4.96 15.97
N VAL A 93 4.47 -3.80 15.43
CA VAL A 93 3.41 -3.74 14.40
C VAL A 93 3.84 -4.44 13.12
N TRP A 94 5.05 -4.15 12.62
CA TRP A 94 5.58 -4.78 11.42
C TRP A 94 5.73 -6.30 11.58
N GLN A 95 6.34 -6.75 12.67
CA GLN A 95 6.71 -8.15 12.85
C GLN A 95 5.50 -9.06 12.97
N ARG A 96 4.36 -8.54 13.46
CA ARG A 96 3.14 -9.35 13.56
C ARG A 96 2.76 -9.97 12.22
N THR A 97 2.80 -9.18 11.15
CA THR A 97 2.32 -9.62 9.83
C THR A 97 3.44 -9.86 8.84
N ASP A 98 4.52 -9.10 8.89
CA ASP A 98 5.54 -9.12 7.83
C ASP A 98 6.78 -9.91 8.24
N GLN A 99 7.06 -10.14 9.53
CA GLN A 99 8.13 -11.06 9.93
C GLN A 99 7.86 -12.52 9.47
N PRO A 100 6.66 -13.11 9.60
CA PRO A 100 6.42 -14.46 9.10
C PRO A 100 6.70 -14.60 7.61
N VAL A 101 6.41 -13.54 6.86
CA VAL A 101 6.66 -13.40 5.43
C VAL A 101 8.18 -13.33 5.20
N ALA A 102 8.86 -12.38 5.83
CA ALA A 102 10.32 -12.21 5.76
C ALA A 102 11.12 -13.46 6.18
N GLY A 103 10.67 -14.17 7.22
CA GLY A 103 11.37 -15.32 7.78
C GLY A 103 10.94 -16.67 7.21
N GLY A 104 10.04 -16.71 6.23
CA GLY A 104 9.54 -17.97 5.66
C GLY A 104 8.90 -18.89 6.71
N ALA A 105 8.00 -18.35 7.53
CA ALA A 105 7.44 -19.08 8.68
C ALA A 105 6.78 -20.42 8.28
N PRO A 106 6.88 -21.46 9.13
CA PRO A 106 6.20 -22.73 8.88
C PRO A 106 4.69 -22.55 8.71
N GLY A 107 4.12 -23.15 7.65
CA GLY A 107 2.69 -23.07 7.35
C GLY A 107 2.25 -21.75 6.69
N LEU A 108 3.18 -20.86 6.35
CA LEU A 108 2.88 -19.66 5.58
C LEU A 108 2.39 -20.04 4.17
N ARG A 109 1.20 -19.57 3.80
CA ARG A 109 0.73 -19.56 2.41
C ARG A 109 1.26 -18.32 1.70
N PRO A 110 1.49 -18.37 0.38
CA PRO A 110 1.88 -17.19 -0.38
C PRO A 110 0.92 -16.03 -0.11
N ARG A 111 1.48 -14.88 0.29
CA ARG A 111 0.76 -13.61 0.40
C ARG A 111 1.73 -12.44 0.23
N SER A 112 1.18 -11.27 -0.09
CA SER A 112 1.96 -10.04 -0.18
C SER A 112 2.22 -9.41 1.20
N TRP A 113 3.07 -8.39 1.21
CA TRP A 113 3.42 -7.59 2.38
C TRP A 113 2.25 -6.72 2.86
N ILE A 114 2.07 -6.60 4.18
CA ILE A 114 1.11 -5.64 4.76
C ILE A 114 1.76 -4.26 4.89
N TRP A 115 3.05 -4.17 5.19
CA TRP A 115 3.78 -2.92 5.37
C TRP A 115 4.85 -2.74 4.30
N GLY A 116 5.59 -3.82 4.02
CA GLY A 116 6.74 -3.87 3.13
C GLY A 116 7.85 -4.74 3.72
N PRO A 117 8.88 -5.09 2.94
CA PRO A 117 9.97 -5.95 3.39
C PRO A 117 10.79 -5.32 4.52
N GLN A 118 10.86 -3.99 4.58
CA GLN A 118 11.56 -3.22 5.60
C GLN A 118 11.10 -1.74 5.57
N PRO A 119 11.47 -0.92 6.58
CA PRO A 119 11.30 0.52 6.48
C PRO A 119 12.02 1.12 5.27
N ILE A 120 11.38 2.06 4.59
CA ILE A 120 11.97 2.84 3.48
C ILE A 120 12.56 4.18 3.92
N SER A 121 12.39 4.53 5.20
CA SER A 121 13.07 5.66 5.84
C SER A 121 13.74 5.24 7.14
N GLY A 122 14.69 6.04 7.60
CA GLY A 122 15.14 6.03 8.99
C GLY A 122 14.08 6.64 9.93
N ALA A 123 14.45 6.79 11.20
CA ALA A 123 13.65 7.52 12.18
C ALA A 123 13.55 9.00 11.79
N MET A 124 12.32 9.51 11.65
CA MET A 124 12.06 10.89 11.25
C MET A 124 11.22 11.60 12.30
N ARG A 125 11.45 12.89 12.49
CA ARG A 125 10.60 13.76 13.32
C ARG A 125 9.84 14.71 12.41
N GLU A 126 8.52 14.66 12.48
CA GLU A 126 7.64 15.58 11.76
C GLU A 126 6.93 16.50 12.74
N PRO A 127 6.66 17.78 12.39
CA PRO A 127 5.87 18.65 13.25
C PRO A 127 4.50 18.06 13.55
N TYR A 128 4.11 18.07 14.82
CA TYR A 128 2.79 17.70 15.30
C TYR A 128 2.51 18.47 16.59
N ALA A 129 1.65 19.49 16.54
CA ALA A 129 1.51 20.49 17.61
C ALA A 129 1.12 19.88 18.97
N GLN A 130 0.33 18.80 18.96
CA GLN A 130 -0.12 18.13 20.18
C GLN A 130 0.89 17.10 20.73
N SER A 131 1.94 16.78 19.98
CA SER A 131 2.99 15.87 20.47
C SER A 131 3.89 16.61 21.48
N PRO A 132 4.34 15.96 22.58
CA PRO A 132 5.39 16.49 23.42
C PRO A 132 6.62 16.95 22.62
N GLY A 133 7.01 18.22 22.77
CA GLY A 133 8.10 18.82 22.00
C GLY A 133 7.72 19.20 20.55
N GLY A 134 6.42 19.23 20.21
CA GLY A 134 5.90 19.73 18.94
C GLY A 134 6.21 18.85 17.72
N SER A 135 6.67 17.61 17.91
CA SER A 135 6.97 16.69 16.81
C SER A 135 6.60 15.24 17.14
N ARG A 136 6.05 14.52 16.16
CA ARG A 136 5.80 13.08 16.23
C ARG A 136 6.96 12.28 15.63
N LEU A 137 7.21 11.08 16.15
CA LEU A 137 8.14 10.14 15.52
C LEU A 137 7.41 9.42 14.40
N VAL A 138 8.00 9.38 13.21
CA VAL A 138 7.45 8.65 12.07
C VAL A 138 8.49 7.75 11.43
N GLN A 139 8.00 6.71 10.76
CA GLN A 139 8.81 5.88 9.88
C GLN A 139 7.96 5.40 8.69
N TYR A 140 8.53 5.52 7.49
CA TYR A 140 7.86 5.15 6.26
C TYR A 140 8.13 3.70 5.87
N PHE A 141 7.12 3.08 5.29
CA PHE A 141 7.12 1.74 4.70
C PHE A 141 6.52 1.83 3.30
N ASP A 142 6.60 0.76 2.50
CA ASP A 142 6.05 0.80 1.14
C ASP A 142 4.56 1.13 1.10
N LYS A 143 3.80 0.51 2.01
CA LYS A 143 2.34 0.59 2.04
C LYS A 143 1.79 1.58 3.07
N SER A 144 2.63 2.26 3.86
CA SER A 144 2.15 3.13 4.96
C SER A 144 3.24 4.06 5.52
N ARG A 145 2.83 4.92 6.46
CA ARG A 145 3.69 5.60 7.43
C ARG A 145 3.19 5.23 8.81
N MET A 146 4.06 4.64 9.64
CA MET A 146 3.78 4.43 11.06
C MET A 146 4.19 5.67 11.86
N GLU A 147 3.44 5.96 12.92
CA GLU A 147 3.59 7.18 13.71
C GLU A 147 3.40 6.92 15.19
N ILE A 148 4.19 7.62 16.01
CA ILE A 148 3.96 7.75 17.45
C ILE A 148 3.70 9.23 17.72
N ASN A 149 2.41 9.58 17.86
CA ASN A 149 1.95 10.94 18.07
C ASN A 149 2.18 11.44 19.50
N ASN A 150 2.17 10.54 20.49
CA ASN A 150 2.47 10.87 21.88
C ASN A 150 3.33 9.76 22.50
N PRO A 151 4.63 9.96 22.70
CA PRO A 151 5.53 8.94 23.27
C PRO A 151 5.21 8.59 24.74
N ASN A 152 4.40 9.41 25.43
CA ASN A 152 3.96 9.17 26.80
C ASN A 152 2.60 8.44 26.89
N ALA A 153 1.97 8.11 25.75
CA ALA A 153 0.71 7.39 25.74
C ALA A 153 0.88 5.93 26.20
N PRO A 154 -0.19 5.28 26.68
CA PRO A 154 -0.19 3.83 26.93
C PRO A 154 0.25 3.06 25.69
N ARG A 155 1.12 2.04 25.86
CA ARG A 155 1.62 1.19 24.77
C ARG A 155 0.61 0.09 24.39
N ASP A 156 -0.61 0.48 24.05
CA ASP A 156 -1.65 -0.40 23.53
C ASP A 156 -1.66 -0.44 21.98
N GLN A 157 -2.69 -1.04 21.38
CA GLN A 157 -2.80 -1.17 19.92
C GLN A 157 -2.82 0.18 19.16
N TRP A 158 -3.14 1.29 19.85
CA TRP A 158 -3.23 2.63 19.28
C TRP A 158 -2.00 3.48 19.57
N TYR A 159 -0.98 2.94 20.25
CA TYR A 159 0.28 3.64 20.50
C TYR A 159 1.04 3.95 19.20
N VAL A 160 1.03 3.00 18.26
CA VAL A 160 1.49 3.21 16.89
C VAL A 160 0.26 3.37 16.01
N THR A 161 0.14 4.51 15.35
CA THR A 161 -0.93 4.77 14.39
C THR A 161 -0.37 4.80 12.96
N ASN A 162 -1.27 4.81 11.98
CA ASN A 162 -0.94 4.96 10.57
C ASN A 162 -1.42 6.30 10.04
N GLY A 163 -0.56 6.97 9.27
CA GLY A 163 -0.87 8.25 8.65
C GLY A 163 -2.03 8.18 7.67
N LEU A 164 -2.75 9.30 7.56
CA LEU A 164 -3.88 9.46 6.64
C LEU A 164 -3.38 9.77 5.22
N LEU A 165 -2.44 8.97 4.71
CA LEU A 165 -1.63 9.32 3.55
C LEU A 165 -2.47 9.59 2.30
N VAL A 166 -3.54 8.83 2.09
CA VAL A 166 -4.45 9.03 0.95
C VAL A 166 -5.21 10.34 1.10
N VAL A 167 -5.72 10.64 2.30
CA VAL A 167 -6.39 11.92 2.60
C VAL A 167 -5.44 13.10 2.41
N GLU A 168 -4.22 13.03 2.97
CA GLU A 168 -3.23 14.10 2.85
C GLU A 168 -2.84 14.34 1.36
N MET A 169 -2.59 13.27 0.58
CA MET A 169 -2.27 13.38 -0.85
C MET A 169 -3.43 13.86 -1.72
N LEU A 170 -4.67 13.42 -1.46
CA LEU A 170 -5.84 13.85 -2.25
C LEU A 170 -6.23 15.30 -1.92
N THR A 171 -6.17 15.68 -0.65
CA THR A 171 -6.53 17.03 -0.21
C THR A 171 -5.43 18.04 -0.53
N GLY A 172 -4.19 17.57 -0.62
CA GLY A 172 -3.03 18.45 -0.67
C GLY A 172 -2.78 19.11 0.68
N ARG A 173 -3.05 18.44 1.81
CA ARG A 173 -2.93 19.03 3.14
C ARG A 173 -2.13 18.11 4.04
N ILE A 174 -0.92 18.52 4.40
CA ILE A 174 -0.07 17.80 5.33
C ILE A 174 -0.56 18.08 6.75
N GLN A 175 -0.81 17.03 7.54
CA GLN A 175 -1.22 17.17 8.92
C GLN A 175 -0.02 17.57 9.81
N LEU A 176 -0.15 18.72 10.49
CA LEU A 176 0.82 19.26 11.45
C LEU A 176 0.27 19.29 12.89
N GLY A 177 -0.94 18.77 13.10
CA GLY A 177 -1.62 18.63 14.38
C GLY A 177 -3.07 18.21 14.16
N ASP A 178 -3.84 18.03 15.24
CA ASP A 178 -5.23 17.55 15.18
C ASP A 178 -6.11 18.42 14.26
N THR A 179 -5.87 19.73 14.24
CA THR A 179 -6.61 20.73 13.44
C THR A 179 -5.70 21.66 12.63
N GLN A 180 -4.39 21.36 12.58
CA GLN A 180 -3.39 22.20 11.92
C GLN A 180 -2.83 21.50 10.69
N PHE A 181 -2.75 22.24 9.57
CA PHE A 181 -2.36 21.69 8.29
C PHE A 181 -1.48 22.66 7.52
N GLU A 182 -0.58 22.11 6.70
CA GLU A 182 0.16 22.84 5.67
C GLU A 182 -0.43 22.48 4.30
N ASP A 183 -0.77 23.49 3.50
CA ASP A 183 -1.30 23.28 2.15
C ASP A 183 -0.17 23.01 1.13
N ARG A 184 -0.47 22.12 0.19
CA ARG A 184 0.37 21.63 -0.90
C ARG A 184 -0.50 21.39 -2.12
N THR A 185 0.13 21.27 -3.29
CA THR A 185 -0.58 20.77 -4.48
C THR A 185 -0.96 19.29 -4.25
N PRO A 186 -2.22 18.88 -4.49
CA PRO A 186 -2.62 17.48 -4.42
C PRO A 186 -1.75 16.57 -5.30
N ALA A 187 -1.52 15.34 -4.88
CA ALA A 187 -0.61 14.44 -5.58
C ALA A 187 -1.14 14.01 -6.96
N THR A 188 -0.31 14.14 -7.98
CA THR A 188 -0.61 13.77 -9.37
C THR A 188 -0.09 12.38 -9.75
N GLU A 189 0.38 11.60 -8.78
CA GLU A 189 0.74 10.20 -8.97
C GLU A 189 -0.51 9.33 -9.12
N ALA A 190 -0.43 8.29 -9.95
CA ALA A 190 -1.50 7.35 -10.18
C ALA A 190 -1.85 6.61 -8.88
N VAL A 191 -3.14 6.41 -8.61
CA VAL A 191 -3.56 5.70 -7.39
C VAL A 191 -3.29 4.19 -7.46
N ALA A 192 -3.23 3.66 -8.69
CA ALA A 192 -3.12 2.24 -8.97
C ALA A 192 -2.32 1.99 -10.26
N GLY A 193 -1.63 0.85 -10.29
CA GLY A 193 -0.83 0.42 -11.44
C GLY A 193 0.48 1.17 -11.57
N ASP A 194 0.89 1.38 -12.82
CA ASP A 194 2.13 2.03 -13.20
C ASP A 194 2.12 3.52 -12.87
N PRO A 195 3.30 4.12 -12.70
CA PRO A 195 3.42 5.55 -12.44
C PRO A 195 2.73 6.41 -13.50
N ALA A 196 2.21 7.55 -13.06
CA ALA A 196 1.38 8.45 -13.87
C ALA A 196 2.05 8.89 -15.18
N SER A 197 3.38 8.98 -15.22
CA SER A 197 4.16 9.34 -16.41
C SER A 197 3.93 8.39 -17.60
N VAL A 198 3.65 7.12 -17.34
CA VAL A 198 3.35 6.11 -18.38
C VAL A 198 1.89 5.67 -18.37
N ASN A 199 1.09 6.17 -17.44
CA ASN A 199 -0.28 5.75 -17.15
C ASN A 199 -1.27 6.93 -17.30
N PRO A 200 -1.42 7.52 -18.50
CA PRO A 200 -2.12 8.80 -18.68
C PRO A 200 -3.62 8.74 -18.37
N ASN A 201 -4.21 7.54 -18.44
CA ASN A 201 -5.63 7.31 -18.21
C ASN A 201 -5.95 6.98 -16.73
N ALA A 202 -4.95 6.68 -15.90
CA ALA A 202 -5.18 6.27 -14.53
C ALA A 202 -5.57 7.47 -13.64
N PRO A 203 -6.65 7.38 -12.85
CA PRO A 203 -6.93 8.31 -11.78
C PRO A 203 -5.69 8.53 -10.91
N THR A 204 -5.54 9.76 -10.43
CA THR A 204 -4.50 10.15 -9.47
C THR A 204 -5.12 10.51 -8.14
N TYR A 205 -4.33 10.71 -7.10
CA TYR A 205 -4.89 11.20 -5.83
C TYR A 205 -5.64 12.53 -6.01
N ALA A 206 -5.14 13.42 -6.88
CA ALA A 206 -5.84 14.63 -7.29
C ALA A 206 -7.20 14.35 -7.98
N THR A 207 -7.33 13.28 -8.77
CA THR A 207 -8.63 12.86 -9.35
C THR A 207 -9.64 12.52 -8.26
N LEU A 208 -9.23 11.85 -7.19
CA LEU A 208 -10.11 11.39 -6.11
C LEU A 208 -10.86 12.54 -5.42
N ARG A 209 -10.37 13.78 -5.50
CA ARG A 209 -11.06 14.97 -4.97
C ARG A 209 -12.49 15.12 -5.48
N SER A 210 -12.77 14.63 -6.70
CA SER A 210 -14.09 14.65 -7.31
C SER A 210 -15.09 13.68 -6.66
N VAL A 211 -14.62 12.63 -5.98
CA VAL A 211 -15.44 11.49 -5.54
C VAL A 211 -15.20 11.04 -4.09
N ALA A 212 -14.23 11.63 -3.40
CA ALA A 212 -13.78 11.15 -2.09
C ALA A 212 -13.83 12.20 -0.98
N PHE A 213 -14.17 11.74 0.22
CA PHE A 213 -14.09 12.48 1.47
C PHE A 213 -12.62 12.85 1.80
N PRO A 214 -12.33 14.03 2.38
CA PRO A 214 -13.27 15.05 2.85
C PRO A 214 -13.65 16.12 1.81
N VAL A 215 -13.07 16.09 0.60
CA VAL A 215 -13.33 17.13 -0.42
C VAL A 215 -14.74 16.99 -0.99
N ASN A 216 -15.11 15.76 -1.35
CA ASN A 216 -16.48 15.40 -1.66
C ASN A 216 -17.06 14.63 -0.47
N SER A 217 -17.99 15.25 0.25
CA SER A 217 -18.66 14.67 1.42
C SER A 217 -19.98 13.96 1.08
N ALA A 218 -20.25 13.71 -0.20
CA ALA A 218 -21.44 13.00 -0.63
C ALA A 218 -21.42 11.56 -0.10
N ARG A 219 -22.56 11.18 0.49
CA ARG A 219 -22.80 9.82 0.98
C ARG A 219 -23.56 9.03 -0.08
N ALA A 220 -23.19 7.78 -0.30
CA ALA A 220 -23.92 6.88 -1.17
C ALA A 220 -25.11 6.24 -0.43
N SER A 221 -26.11 5.78 -1.19
CA SER A 221 -27.12 4.85 -0.66
C SER A 221 -26.47 3.49 -0.36
N ASP A 222 -27.06 2.72 0.55
CA ASP A 222 -26.70 1.30 0.71
C ASP A 222 -27.06 0.53 -0.57
N ARG A 223 -26.07 -0.15 -1.15
CA ARG A 223 -26.17 -0.91 -2.40
C ARG A 223 -25.83 -2.39 -2.20
N ASN A 224 -25.99 -2.93 -0.99
CA ASN A 224 -25.72 -4.34 -0.68
C ASN A 224 -26.29 -5.30 -1.73
N GLY A 225 -25.44 -6.22 -2.20
CA GLY A 225 -25.76 -7.22 -3.22
C GLY A 225 -25.75 -6.71 -4.67
N GLN A 226 -25.73 -5.40 -4.90
CA GLN A 226 -25.67 -4.82 -6.25
C GLN A 226 -24.27 -4.97 -6.86
N VAL A 227 -24.22 -5.10 -8.19
CA VAL A 227 -22.97 -5.17 -8.96
C VAL A 227 -22.37 -3.78 -9.12
N VAL A 228 -21.05 -3.68 -9.02
CA VAL A 228 -20.29 -2.45 -9.24
C VAL A 228 -20.04 -2.28 -10.73
N THR A 229 -20.61 -1.23 -11.32
CA THR A 229 -20.43 -0.82 -12.74
C THR A 229 -19.97 0.62 -12.89
N ALA A 230 -19.88 1.37 -11.79
CA ALA A 230 -19.40 2.74 -11.80
C ALA A 230 -17.93 2.78 -12.20
N PHE A 231 -17.59 3.65 -13.14
CA PHE A 231 -16.25 3.80 -13.70
C PHE A 231 -15.76 5.24 -13.50
N LEU A 232 -14.59 5.39 -12.87
CA LEU A 232 -13.94 6.67 -12.63
C LEU A 232 -12.93 6.97 -13.73
N ASN A 233 -13.15 8.05 -14.47
CA ASN A 233 -12.21 8.55 -15.46
C ASN A 233 -11.11 9.39 -14.81
N ARG A 234 -9.98 9.54 -15.51
CA ARG A 234 -8.84 10.38 -15.13
C ARG A 234 -9.23 11.79 -14.69
N ASP A 235 -10.20 12.38 -15.37
CA ASP A 235 -10.68 13.75 -15.18
C ASP A 235 -11.61 13.92 -13.96
N GLY A 236 -11.94 12.82 -13.28
CA GLY A 236 -12.83 12.81 -12.11
C GLY A 236 -14.30 12.59 -12.45
N THR A 237 -14.64 12.42 -13.72
CA THR A 237 -16.01 12.07 -14.11
C THR A 237 -16.29 10.60 -13.78
N VAL A 238 -17.47 10.35 -13.22
CA VAL A 238 -17.98 8.99 -12.99
C VAL A 238 -19.04 8.69 -14.04
N VAL A 239 -18.88 7.56 -14.72
CA VAL A 239 -19.84 7.06 -15.71
C VAL A 239 -20.27 5.64 -15.34
N ASP A 240 -21.48 5.25 -15.71
CA ASP A 240 -21.90 3.86 -15.61
C ASP A 240 -21.39 3.06 -16.81
N ARG A 241 -20.81 1.89 -16.56
CA ARG A 241 -20.27 0.98 -17.58
C ARG A 241 -20.87 -0.42 -17.38
N PRO A 242 -22.06 -0.69 -17.96
CA PRO A 242 -22.75 -1.97 -17.79
C PRO A 242 -21.93 -3.19 -18.25
N ASP A 243 -21.00 -3.01 -19.20
CA ASP A 243 -20.11 -4.07 -19.68
C ASP A 243 -19.17 -4.62 -18.60
N LEU A 244 -18.92 -3.87 -17.53
CA LEU A 244 -18.10 -4.29 -16.40
C LEU A 244 -18.84 -5.24 -15.45
N ALA A 245 -20.16 -5.36 -15.58
CA ALA A 245 -20.94 -6.35 -14.85
C ALA A 245 -20.47 -7.80 -15.13
N ARG A 246 -19.75 -8.03 -16.23
CA ARG A 246 -19.11 -9.32 -16.55
C ARG A 246 -18.17 -9.84 -15.46
N TYR A 247 -17.61 -8.95 -14.62
CA TYR A 247 -16.72 -9.34 -13.53
C TYR A 247 -17.47 -9.73 -12.24
N ASP A 248 -18.78 -9.50 -12.19
CA ASP A 248 -19.69 -9.81 -11.06
C ASP A 248 -19.18 -9.38 -9.67
N VAL A 249 -18.47 -8.25 -9.60
CA VAL A 249 -18.04 -7.69 -8.32
C VAL A 249 -19.25 -7.04 -7.65
N ARG A 250 -19.66 -7.58 -6.50
CA ARG A 250 -20.82 -7.11 -5.74
C ARG A 250 -20.42 -6.33 -4.49
N ILE A 251 -21.26 -5.38 -4.11
CA ILE A 251 -21.20 -4.75 -2.78
C ILE A 251 -21.57 -5.78 -1.73
N GLY A 252 -20.75 -5.91 -0.69
CA GLY A 252 -20.98 -6.81 0.43
C GLY A 252 -21.39 -6.13 1.73
N SER A 253 -21.03 -4.85 1.92
CA SER A 253 -21.44 -4.07 3.08
C SER A 253 -21.55 -2.56 2.78
N TYR A 254 -22.23 -1.83 3.66
CA TYR A 254 -22.28 -0.37 3.69
C TYR A 254 -21.71 0.14 5.02
N GLU A 255 -20.67 0.99 4.96
CA GLU A 255 -20.08 1.65 6.12
C GLU A 255 -20.79 2.99 6.35
N ALA A 256 -21.51 3.10 7.46
CA ALA A 256 -22.44 4.21 7.71
C ALA A 256 -21.78 5.47 8.30
N THR A 257 -20.53 5.42 8.75
CA THR A 257 -19.83 6.57 9.33
C THR A 257 -19.56 7.64 8.28
N LEU A 258 -18.94 7.25 7.16
CA LEU A 258 -18.73 8.14 6.01
C LEU A 258 -19.75 7.89 4.87
N GLY A 259 -20.48 6.77 4.94
CA GLY A 259 -21.57 6.48 4.03
C GLY A 259 -21.11 5.93 2.69
N HIS A 260 -20.21 4.94 2.72
CA HIS A 260 -19.65 4.32 1.52
C HIS A 260 -19.82 2.80 1.52
N ASN A 261 -20.08 2.26 0.34
CA ASN A 261 -20.21 0.82 0.10
C ASN A 261 -18.83 0.15 0.02
N ILE A 262 -18.70 -1.11 0.44
CA ILE A 262 -17.47 -1.90 0.33
C ILE A 262 -17.75 -3.16 -0.51
N PRO A 263 -17.00 -3.42 -1.59
CA PRO A 263 -17.08 -4.66 -2.36
C PRO A 263 -16.81 -5.92 -1.52
N GLN A 264 -17.54 -7.00 -1.78
CA GLN A 264 -17.34 -8.29 -1.11
C GLN A 264 -15.89 -8.79 -1.25
N VAL A 265 -15.26 -8.60 -2.42
CA VAL A 265 -13.86 -8.98 -2.65
C VAL A 265 -12.88 -8.32 -1.68
N PHE A 266 -13.15 -7.09 -1.20
CA PHE A 266 -12.33 -6.42 -0.20
C PHE A 266 -12.67 -6.88 1.22
N LEU A 267 -13.95 -7.17 1.51
CA LEU A 267 -14.34 -7.78 2.78
C LEU A 267 -13.71 -9.16 2.97
N ASP A 268 -13.68 -9.98 1.93
CA ASP A 268 -13.02 -11.29 1.93
C ASP A 268 -11.52 -11.15 2.16
N TYR A 269 -10.88 -10.13 1.56
CA TYR A 269 -9.49 -9.79 1.80
C TYR A 269 -9.23 -9.41 3.27
N PHE A 270 -10.10 -8.61 3.89
CA PHE A 270 -9.99 -8.25 5.30
C PHE A 270 -10.18 -9.45 6.25
N ALA A 271 -11.03 -10.41 5.87
CA ALA A 271 -11.33 -11.59 6.66
C ALA A 271 -10.21 -12.66 6.61
N GLN A 272 -9.19 -12.48 5.78
CA GLN A 272 -8.12 -13.47 5.57
C GLN A 272 -7.45 -13.88 6.88
N GLN A 273 -7.35 -15.20 7.07
CA GLN A 273 -6.60 -15.84 8.14
C GLN A 273 -5.26 -16.34 7.61
N GLY A 274 -4.21 -16.26 8.41
CA GLY A 274 -2.90 -16.79 8.06
C GLY A 274 -1.91 -16.74 9.21
N VAL A 275 -0.69 -17.14 8.93
CA VAL A 275 0.39 -17.13 9.92
C VAL A 275 0.78 -15.68 10.24
N VAL A 276 0.65 -15.34 11.52
CA VAL A 276 1.10 -14.10 12.15
C VAL A 276 2.00 -14.42 13.34
N LEU A 277 2.83 -13.48 13.76
CA LEU A 277 3.63 -13.58 14.98
C LEU A 277 2.93 -12.85 16.14
N GLU A 278 2.54 -13.58 17.18
CA GLU A 278 1.96 -13.01 18.39
C GLU A 278 2.65 -13.60 19.62
N ASN A 279 3.07 -12.76 20.56
CA ASN A 279 3.78 -13.18 21.78
C ASN A 279 4.99 -14.09 21.51
N GLY A 280 5.75 -13.77 20.45
CA GLY A 280 6.93 -14.54 20.04
C GLY A 280 6.63 -15.91 19.41
N ARG A 281 5.37 -16.21 19.06
CA ARG A 281 4.95 -17.49 18.47
C ARG A 281 4.20 -17.28 17.16
N TYR A 282 4.45 -18.15 16.19
CA TYR A 282 3.66 -18.20 14.97
C TYR A 282 2.31 -18.86 15.26
N VAL A 283 1.23 -18.15 14.94
CA VAL A 283 -0.15 -18.61 15.14
C VAL A 283 -0.99 -18.29 13.90
N THR A 284 -2.06 -19.05 13.67
CA THR A 284 -3.05 -18.73 12.62
C THR A 284 -4.13 -17.82 13.20
N ARG A 285 -4.20 -16.58 12.69
CA ARG A 285 -5.15 -15.53 13.08
C ARG A 285 -5.48 -14.64 11.89
N GLN A 286 -6.39 -13.70 12.10
CA GLN A 286 -6.70 -12.65 11.13
C GLN A 286 -5.43 -11.85 10.83
N ILE A 287 -5.12 -11.71 9.55
CA ILE A 287 -3.92 -11.02 9.09
C ILE A 287 -4.12 -9.51 9.20
N ILE A 288 -5.30 -9.03 8.78
CA ILE A 288 -5.59 -7.62 8.58
C ILE A 288 -6.69 -7.17 9.55
N ASP A 289 -6.33 -6.32 10.50
CA ASP A 289 -7.31 -5.41 11.14
C ASP A 289 -7.51 -4.23 10.19
N TRP A 290 -8.59 -4.25 9.42
CA TRP A 290 -8.77 -3.33 8.31
C TRP A 290 -8.99 -1.88 8.77
N ILE A 291 -9.62 -1.65 9.92
CA ILE A 291 -9.77 -0.30 10.49
C ILE A 291 -8.40 0.26 10.85
N PHE A 292 -7.56 -0.55 11.50
CA PHE A 292 -6.20 -0.15 11.84
C PHE A 292 -5.31 0.12 10.62
N VAL A 293 -5.41 -0.73 9.59
CA VAL A 293 -4.54 -0.69 8.40
C VAL A 293 -5.01 0.31 7.34
N MET A 294 -6.30 0.30 7.01
CA MET A 294 -6.90 1.09 5.92
C MET A 294 -7.60 2.35 6.41
N GLY A 295 -8.24 2.29 7.58
CA GLY A 295 -9.23 3.29 8.01
C GLY A 295 -10.57 3.13 7.31
N LEU A 296 -11.43 4.14 7.43
CA LEU A 296 -12.75 4.12 6.82
C LEU A 296 -12.65 4.26 5.29
N PRO A 297 -13.57 3.66 4.51
CA PRO A 297 -13.70 3.97 3.09
C PRO A 297 -14.07 5.44 2.95
N ILE A 298 -13.39 6.14 2.03
CA ILE A 298 -13.63 7.56 1.74
C ILE A 298 -14.21 7.77 0.34
N SER A 299 -14.38 6.71 -0.44
CA SER A 299 -15.00 6.72 -1.76
C SER A 299 -15.86 5.48 -1.96
N GLU A 300 -16.79 5.54 -2.90
CA GLU A 300 -17.36 4.32 -3.48
C GLU A 300 -16.27 3.50 -4.21
N PRO A 301 -16.48 2.20 -4.43
CA PRO A 301 -15.64 1.40 -5.30
C PRO A 301 -15.91 1.77 -6.76
N TYR A 302 -14.85 2.09 -7.50
CA TYR A 302 -14.93 2.45 -8.91
C TYR A 302 -14.05 1.55 -9.73
N TRP A 303 -14.55 1.10 -10.87
CA TRP A 303 -13.69 0.61 -11.93
C TRP A 303 -12.89 1.75 -12.54
N THR A 304 -11.72 1.43 -13.05
CA THR A 304 -10.86 2.35 -13.78
C THR A 304 -10.03 1.57 -14.79
N ARG A 305 -9.53 2.28 -15.81
CA ARG A 305 -8.56 1.77 -16.78
C ARG A 305 -7.18 2.26 -16.37
N VAL A 306 -6.28 1.33 -16.05
CA VAL A 306 -4.90 1.65 -15.66
C VAL A 306 -3.93 0.71 -16.37
N LYS A 307 -2.72 1.18 -16.63
CA LYS A 307 -1.62 0.28 -17.00
C LYS A 307 -1.05 -0.38 -15.75
N VAL A 308 -0.85 -1.69 -15.80
CA VAL A 308 -0.22 -2.47 -14.72
C VAL A 308 0.93 -3.26 -15.31
N GLY A 309 1.96 -2.55 -15.72
CA GLY A 309 3.25 -2.83 -16.33
C GLY A 309 3.38 -2.65 -17.83
N GLY A 310 2.62 -1.69 -18.36
CA GLY A 310 2.57 -1.34 -19.78
C GLY A 310 1.35 -1.88 -20.54
N VAL A 311 0.56 -2.77 -19.93
CA VAL A 311 -0.71 -3.32 -20.44
C VAL A 311 -1.82 -2.70 -19.64
N GLU A 312 -2.80 -2.17 -20.36
CA GLU A 312 -4.02 -1.64 -19.79
C GLU A 312 -4.91 -2.77 -19.27
N LYS A 313 -5.40 -2.61 -18.04
CA LYS A 313 -6.32 -3.53 -17.37
C LYS A 313 -7.50 -2.76 -16.80
N ASP A 314 -8.67 -3.41 -16.74
CA ASP A 314 -9.77 -2.93 -15.90
C ASP A 314 -9.47 -3.30 -14.44
N VAL A 315 -9.37 -2.28 -13.59
CA VAL A 315 -9.03 -2.42 -12.17
C VAL A 315 -10.12 -1.77 -11.36
N LEU A 316 -10.68 -2.50 -10.40
CA LEU A 316 -11.54 -1.93 -9.39
C LEU A 316 -10.66 -1.29 -8.32
N MET A 317 -10.94 -0.07 -7.91
CA MET A 317 -10.23 0.60 -6.84
C MET A 317 -11.19 1.16 -5.80
N GLN A 318 -10.74 1.21 -4.54
CA GLN A 318 -11.42 1.97 -3.49
C GLN A 318 -10.40 2.69 -2.61
N ALA A 319 -10.66 3.97 -2.36
CA ALA A 319 -9.87 4.77 -1.46
C ALA A 319 -10.39 4.63 -0.02
N PHE A 320 -9.45 4.40 0.90
CA PHE A 320 -9.66 4.48 2.34
C PHE A 320 -8.78 5.61 2.88
N GLU A 321 -9.00 6.01 4.13
CA GLU A 321 -8.29 7.14 4.74
C GLU A 321 -6.76 7.03 4.64
N ARG A 322 -6.23 5.81 4.83
CA ARG A 322 -4.79 5.55 4.94
C ARG A 322 -4.21 4.90 3.71
N ARG A 323 -5.01 4.15 2.95
CA ARG A 323 -4.55 3.30 1.84
C ARG A 323 -5.57 3.20 0.72
N VAL A 324 -5.11 2.77 -0.45
CA VAL A 324 -5.98 2.41 -1.57
C VAL A 324 -5.88 0.91 -1.80
N LEU A 325 -7.03 0.28 -1.97
CA LEU A 325 -7.13 -1.11 -2.41
C LEU A 325 -7.50 -1.19 -3.87
N THR A 326 -6.95 -2.19 -4.54
CA THR A 326 -7.24 -2.52 -5.93
C THR A 326 -7.65 -3.98 -6.06
N TYR A 327 -8.57 -4.26 -6.97
CA TYR A 327 -8.92 -5.60 -7.42
C TYR A 327 -8.78 -5.72 -8.94
N THR A 328 -7.94 -6.66 -9.39
CA THR A 328 -7.69 -6.95 -10.81
C THR A 328 -8.14 -8.37 -11.13
N PRO A 329 -9.29 -8.57 -11.81
CA PRO A 329 -9.85 -9.90 -12.10
C PRO A 329 -8.90 -10.82 -12.88
N ASP A 330 -8.09 -10.22 -13.75
CA ASP A 330 -7.19 -10.92 -14.67
C ASP A 330 -5.90 -11.41 -13.97
N ASN A 331 -5.66 -10.99 -12.73
CA ASN A 331 -4.55 -11.52 -11.94
C ASN A 331 -4.87 -12.94 -11.43
N ASP A 332 -3.82 -13.69 -11.07
CA ASP A 332 -3.94 -14.96 -10.34
C ASP A 332 -4.87 -14.78 -9.13
N PRO A 333 -5.75 -15.74 -8.83
CA PRO A 333 -6.71 -15.64 -7.71
C PRO A 333 -6.10 -15.20 -6.38
N ASN A 334 -4.86 -15.57 -6.08
CA ASN A 334 -4.17 -15.19 -4.85
C ASN A 334 -3.69 -13.72 -4.85
N TRP A 335 -3.61 -13.09 -6.02
CA TRP A 335 -3.04 -11.76 -6.26
C TRP A 335 -4.05 -10.78 -6.87
N ARG A 336 -5.34 -11.07 -6.76
CA ARG A 336 -6.36 -10.17 -7.30
C ARG A 336 -6.51 -8.92 -6.47
N VAL A 337 -6.36 -9.00 -5.15
CA VAL A 337 -6.46 -7.84 -4.26
C VAL A 337 -5.07 -7.39 -3.83
N GLU A 338 -4.80 -6.09 -4.01
CA GLU A 338 -3.52 -5.48 -3.68
C GLU A 338 -3.72 -4.14 -2.95
N MET A 339 -2.71 -3.79 -2.15
CA MET A 339 -2.60 -2.46 -1.53
C MET A 339 -1.64 -1.61 -2.35
N GLY A 340 -2.02 -0.37 -2.66
CA GLY A 340 -1.12 0.58 -3.31
C GLY A 340 0.14 0.85 -2.49
N ASN A 341 1.24 1.21 -3.15
CA ASN A 341 2.50 1.63 -2.50
C ASN A 341 2.40 3.08 -1.98
N VAL A 342 1.33 3.36 -1.22
CA VAL A 342 0.96 4.71 -0.80
C VAL A 342 2.05 5.39 0.04
N GLY A 343 2.85 4.62 0.79
CA GLY A 343 3.96 5.17 1.56
C GLY A 343 5.10 5.67 0.67
N GLN A 344 5.43 4.94 -0.40
CA GLN A 344 6.38 5.43 -1.41
C GLN A 344 5.85 6.66 -2.15
N HIS A 345 4.57 6.65 -2.53
CA HIS A 345 3.95 7.79 -3.23
C HIS A 345 3.99 9.04 -2.34
N TYR A 346 3.69 8.86 -1.05
CA TYR A 346 3.68 9.95 -0.08
C TYR A 346 5.07 10.55 0.15
N VAL A 347 6.11 9.72 0.32
CA VAL A 347 7.49 10.21 0.49
C VAL A 347 7.89 11.08 -0.70
N ARG A 348 7.62 10.62 -1.93
CA ARG A 348 7.92 11.39 -3.14
C ARG A 348 7.12 12.69 -3.21
N TRP A 349 5.83 12.65 -2.90
CA TRP A 349 4.98 13.84 -2.90
C TRP A 349 5.39 14.88 -1.85
N ARG A 350 5.80 14.44 -0.66
CA ARG A 350 6.15 15.35 0.44
C ARG A 350 7.58 15.87 0.41
N TYR A 351 8.54 15.01 0.07
CA TYR A 351 9.97 15.27 0.17
C TYR A 351 10.71 15.27 -1.17
N GLY A 352 10.05 14.87 -2.26
CA GLY A 352 10.61 14.97 -3.60
C GLY A 352 10.74 16.42 -4.07
N PRO A 353 11.56 16.65 -5.10
CA PRO A 353 11.78 17.97 -5.69
C PRO A 353 10.54 18.56 -6.38
#